data_AF-A0A939GGI6-F1
#
_entry.id   AF-A0A939GGI6-F1
#
_cell.length_a   1.000
_cell.length_b   1.000
_cell.length_c   1.000
_cell.angle_alpha   90.00
_cell.angle_beta   90.00
_cell.angle_gamma   90.00
#
_symmetry.space_group_name_H-M   'P 1'
#
loop_
_entity.id
_entity.type
_entity.pdbx_description
1 polymer ?
#
loop_
_entity_poly.entity_id
_entity_poly.type
_entity_poly.pdbx_seq_one_letter_code
_entity_poly.pdbx_strand_id
1 'polypeptide(L)'
;MTNNLYPFYSKLFFRLVLSFICFTILGTLLHETGHYVIAKYYGFDASIHYGSTHFNGTPEWFSQASDTIHKLDLKYQLYKKRGDLFHFGSTVNFQEKSYYSLLRQQQRKIMFPINLGGPAQTMITGTIGLAVLIARKRWWQDKQVLDLRTWFFIFLTLFWLRQSFNMIMSLYSLMQGKKWSVQMDETKLATYLQLWVPSISLMTGFVGFIVLGFITLKVVPETQRFTFILAGLVGGLFGFWLWMSWLGPIVLP
;
A
#
# COMPACT_ATOMS: atom_id res chain seq x y z
N MET A 1 31.40 29.59 -18.96
CA MET A 1 31.13 28.15 -18.82
C MET A 1 29.84 28.02 -18.03
N THR A 2 28.74 27.72 -18.70
CA THR A 2 27.44 27.49 -18.05
C THR A 2 27.52 26.17 -17.29
N ASN A 3 27.74 26.26 -15.98
CA ASN A 3 27.58 25.13 -15.08
C ASN A 3 26.13 24.68 -15.20
N ASN A 4 25.88 23.58 -15.91
CA ASN A 4 24.60 22.89 -15.83
C ASN A 4 24.42 22.46 -14.37
N LEU A 5 23.63 23.23 -13.63
CA LEU A 5 23.32 23.01 -12.21
C LEU A 5 22.69 21.62 -11.97
N TYR A 6 22.24 20.94 -13.02
CA TYR A 6 21.72 19.57 -12.99
C TYR A 6 22.17 18.77 -14.22
N PRO A 7 23.20 17.90 -14.12
CA PRO A 7 23.59 17.05 -15.24
C PRO A 7 22.50 16.01 -15.53
N PHE A 8 22.04 15.97 -16.79
CA PHE A 8 21.04 15.01 -17.27
C PHE A 8 21.71 13.87 -18.02
N TYR A 9 21.48 12.63 -17.59
CA TYR A 9 22.08 11.44 -18.19
C TYR A 9 21.03 10.62 -18.95
N SER A 10 20.86 10.87 -20.25
CA SER A 10 19.81 10.23 -21.08
C SER A 10 19.83 8.69 -21.03
N LYS A 11 21.01 8.07 -21.16
CA LYS A 11 21.15 6.59 -21.08
C LYS A 11 20.77 6.03 -19.71
N LEU A 12 20.98 6.78 -18.64
CA LEU A 12 20.57 6.39 -17.29
C LEU A 12 19.07 6.61 -17.11
N PHE A 13 18.56 7.74 -17.59
CA PHE A 13 17.14 8.09 -17.58
C PHE A 13 16.27 6.97 -18.15
N PHE A 14 16.53 6.51 -19.38
CA PHE A 14 15.73 5.45 -20.00
C PHE A 14 15.77 4.13 -19.21
N ARG A 15 16.94 3.76 -18.68
CA ARG A 15 17.09 2.56 -17.85
C ARG A 15 16.28 2.67 -16.56
N LEU A 16 16.30 3.85 -15.92
CA LEU A 16 15.54 4.11 -14.71
C LEU A 16 14.03 4.11 -15.00
N VAL A 17 13.57 4.77 -16.07
CA VAL A 17 12.15 4.78 -16.47
C VAL A 17 11.64 3.36 -16.68
N LEU A 18 12.37 2.53 -17.43
CA LEU A 18 11.99 1.13 -17.64
C LEU A 18 11.96 0.36 -16.31
N SER A 19 12.96 0.58 -15.45
CA SER A 19 12.99 -0.04 -14.12
C SER A 19 11.79 0.39 -13.27
N PHE A 20 11.44 1.67 -13.25
CA PHE A 20 10.27 2.17 -12.54
C PHE A 20 8.97 1.55 -13.05
N ILE A 21 8.80 1.38 -14.35
CA ILE A 21 7.63 0.70 -14.94
C ILE A 21 7.56 -0.74 -14.42
N CYS A 22 8.65 -1.51 -14.57
CA CYS A 22 8.71 -2.90 -14.11
C CYS A 22 8.44 -3.02 -12.61
N PHE A 23 9.09 -2.21 -11.78
CA PHE A 23 8.93 -2.26 -10.33
C PHE A 23 7.57 -1.74 -9.85
N THR A 24 6.89 -0.88 -10.61
CA THR A 24 5.49 -0.49 -10.32
C THR A 24 4.56 -1.69 -10.48
N ILE A 25 4.70 -2.44 -11.57
CA ILE A 25 3.93 -3.67 -11.82
C ILE A 25 4.22 -4.71 -10.73
N LEU A 26 5.50 -4.99 -10.50
CA LEU A 26 5.92 -5.95 -9.47
C LEU A 26 5.43 -5.54 -8.08
N GLY A 27 5.49 -4.25 -7.75
CA GLY A 27 5.02 -3.72 -6.48
C GLY A 27 3.53 -3.90 -6.25
N THR A 28 2.71 -3.74 -7.29
CA THR A 28 1.26 -4.02 -7.23
C THR A 28 1.00 -5.51 -7.04
N LEU A 29 1.58 -6.36 -7.87
CA LEU A 29 1.40 -7.81 -7.76
C LEU A 29 1.86 -8.36 -6.41
N LEU A 30 2.98 -7.86 -5.89
CA LEU A 30 3.53 -8.31 -4.63
C LEU A 30 2.66 -7.91 -3.43
N HIS A 31 2.01 -6.74 -3.51
CA HIS A 31 1.03 -6.30 -2.51
C HIS A 31 -0.24 -7.15 -2.53
N GLU A 32 -0.80 -7.40 -3.71
CA GLU A 32 -1.96 -8.29 -3.83
C GLU A 32 -1.63 -9.72 -3.40
N THR A 33 -0.42 -10.19 -3.70
CA THR A 33 0.07 -11.49 -3.21
C THR A 33 0.10 -11.53 -1.68
N GLY A 34 0.44 -10.42 -1.02
CA GLY A 34 0.39 -10.31 0.44
C GLY A 34 -1.01 -10.54 1.01
N HIS A 35 -2.04 -9.96 0.40
CA HIS A 35 -3.44 -10.23 0.78
C HIS A 35 -3.84 -11.68 0.49
N TYR A 36 -3.51 -12.16 -0.71
CA TYR A 36 -3.83 -13.52 -1.17
C TYR A 36 -3.27 -14.61 -0.25
N VAL A 37 -2.00 -14.51 0.14
CA VAL A 37 -1.35 -15.52 1.00
C VAL A 37 -2.06 -15.63 2.35
N ILE A 38 -2.38 -14.49 2.96
CA ILE A 38 -3.07 -14.49 4.27
C ILE A 38 -4.53 -14.95 4.11
N ALA A 39 -5.22 -14.55 3.04
CA ALA A 39 -6.58 -15.00 2.77
C ALA A 39 -6.65 -16.54 2.61
N LYS A 40 -5.74 -17.13 1.82
CA LYS A 40 -5.64 -18.59 1.65
C LYS A 40 -5.29 -19.30 2.97
N TYR A 41 -4.44 -18.71 3.81
CA TYR A 41 -4.14 -19.24 5.14
C TYR A 41 -5.40 -19.36 6.02
N TYR A 42 -6.33 -18.41 5.92
CA TYR A 42 -7.63 -18.47 6.62
C TYR A 42 -8.71 -19.29 5.88
N GLY A 43 -8.36 -19.96 4.78
CA GLY A 43 -9.26 -20.83 4.02
C GLY A 43 -10.16 -20.10 3.03
N PHE A 44 -9.93 -18.80 2.77
CA PHE A 44 -10.67 -18.08 1.73
C PHE A 44 -10.27 -18.60 0.35
N ASP A 45 -11.25 -18.76 -0.52
CA ASP A 45 -10.97 -18.94 -1.94
C ASP A 45 -10.70 -17.59 -2.59
N ALA A 46 -9.43 -17.17 -2.55
CA ALA A 46 -8.97 -15.92 -3.12
C ALA A 46 -8.35 -16.11 -4.52
N SER A 47 -8.48 -15.11 -5.38
CA SER A 47 -7.74 -14.95 -6.64
C SER A 47 -7.09 -13.58 -6.72
N ILE A 48 -5.94 -13.51 -7.39
CA ILE A 48 -5.24 -12.24 -7.66
C ILE A 48 -5.73 -11.72 -9.01
N HIS A 49 -6.24 -10.49 -9.00
CA HIS A 49 -6.51 -9.70 -10.19
C HIS A 49 -5.48 -8.57 -10.30
N TYR A 50 -5.39 -7.93 -11.46
CA TYR A 50 -4.33 -6.97 -11.76
C TYR A 50 -4.15 -5.83 -10.73
N GLY A 51 -5.21 -5.43 -10.01
CA GLY A 51 -5.14 -4.36 -9.02
C GLY A 51 -5.85 -4.67 -7.71
N SER A 52 -6.22 -5.93 -7.47
CA SER A 52 -6.94 -6.32 -6.27
C SER A 52 -6.89 -7.82 -6.04
N THR A 53 -7.11 -8.21 -4.79
CA THR A 53 -7.37 -9.60 -4.40
C THR A 53 -8.86 -9.79 -4.25
N HIS A 54 -9.44 -10.67 -5.05
CA HIS A 54 -10.87 -10.99 -5.01
C HIS A 54 -11.11 -12.25 -4.17
N PHE A 55 -12.22 -12.30 -3.46
CA PHE A 55 -12.66 -13.47 -2.70
C PHE A 55 -13.80 -14.14 -3.47
N ASN A 56 -13.49 -15.22 -4.18
CA ASN A 56 -14.45 -16.01 -4.97
C ASN A 56 -15.30 -16.92 -4.09
N GLY A 57 -14.76 -17.28 -2.93
CA GLY A 57 -15.45 -18.05 -1.90
C GLY A 57 -14.95 -17.67 -0.52
N THR A 58 -15.86 -17.70 0.45
CA THR A 58 -15.51 -17.53 1.86
C THR A 58 -15.77 -18.85 2.61
N PRO A 59 -15.00 -19.17 3.65
CA PRO A 59 -15.27 -20.35 4.46
C PRO A 59 -16.69 -20.32 5.02
N GLU A 60 -17.34 -21.48 5.14
CA GLU A 60 -18.74 -21.56 5.57
C GLU A 60 -18.97 -20.87 6.93
N TRP A 61 -18.06 -21.07 7.89
CA TRP A 61 -18.12 -20.42 9.20
C TRP A 61 -18.04 -18.88 9.11
N PHE A 62 -17.31 -18.34 8.14
CA PHE A 62 -17.20 -16.89 7.92
C PHE A 62 -18.46 -16.34 7.24
N SER A 63 -18.99 -17.09 6.26
CA SER A 63 -20.25 -16.75 5.58
C SER A 63 -21.41 -16.74 6.57
N GLN A 64 -21.56 -17.80 7.37
CA GLN A 64 -22.61 -17.91 8.39
C GLN A 64 -22.54 -16.77 9.43
N ALA A 65 -21.33 -16.44 9.89
CA ALA A 65 -21.12 -15.30 10.79
C ALA A 65 -21.52 -13.97 10.14
N SER A 66 -21.16 -13.77 8.86
CA SER A 66 -21.49 -12.58 8.08
C SER A 66 -23.00 -12.43 7.88
N ASP A 67 -23.68 -13.52 7.52
CA ASP A 67 -25.14 -13.56 7.34
C ASP A 67 -25.86 -13.28 8.65
N THR A 68 -25.37 -13.83 9.76
CA THR A 68 -25.92 -13.60 11.09
C THR A 68 -25.79 -12.13 11.50
N ILE A 69 -24.60 -11.54 11.29
CA ILE A 69 -24.37 -10.12 11.52
C ILE A 69 -25.30 -9.28 10.66
N HIS A 70 -25.45 -9.59 9.37
CA HIS A 70 -26.33 -8.86 8.47
C HIS A 70 -27.79 -8.93 8.90
N LYS A 71 -28.29 -10.11 9.30
CA LYS A 71 -29.64 -10.29 9.84
C LYS A 71 -29.87 -9.46 11.11
N LEU A 72 -28.90 -9.44 12.03
CA LEU A 72 -28.96 -8.63 13.25
C LEU A 72 -28.92 -7.13 12.93
N ASP A 73 -28.07 -6.72 12.00
CA ASP A 73 -28.00 -5.33 11.56
C ASP A 73 -29.32 -4.85 10.93
N LEU A 74 -30.00 -5.69 10.15
CA LEU A 74 -31.33 -5.40 9.60
C LEU A 74 -32.41 -5.36 10.70
N LYS A 75 -32.44 -6.37 11.58
CA LYS A 75 -33.41 -6.49 12.68
C LYS A 75 -33.40 -5.26 13.59
N TYR A 76 -32.21 -4.76 13.90
CA TYR A 76 -32.00 -3.63 14.82
C TYR A 76 -31.72 -2.30 14.12
N GLN A 77 -31.88 -2.24 12.79
CA GLN A 77 -31.63 -1.04 11.98
C GLN A 77 -30.25 -0.40 12.27
N LEU A 78 -29.23 -1.23 12.48
CA LEU A 78 -27.86 -0.78 12.71
C LEU A 78 -27.25 -0.15 11.43
N TYR A 79 -27.88 -0.34 10.28
CA TYR A 79 -27.59 0.37 9.04
C TYR A 79 -28.52 1.59 8.87
N LYS A 80 -27.94 2.81 8.92
CA LYS A 80 -28.56 3.99 8.31
C LYS A 80 -27.61 4.61 7.28
N LYS A 81 -28.23 5.24 6.27
CA LYS A 81 -27.69 5.70 4.99
C LYS A 81 -26.29 6.36 5.07
N ARG A 82 -25.48 6.06 4.04
CA ARG A 82 -24.16 6.62 3.70
C ARG A 82 -24.11 8.15 3.90
N GLY A 83 -23.50 8.63 5.00
CA GLY A 83 -23.30 10.06 5.20
C GLY A 83 -23.12 10.48 6.66
N ASP A 84 -23.91 9.91 7.55
CA ASP A 84 -23.97 10.26 8.96
C ASP A 84 -23.25 9.22 9.83
N LEU A 85 -22.56 9.71 10.86
CA LEU A 85 -21.68 8.92 11.73
C LEU A 85 -22.42 7.71 12.31
N PHE A 86 -21.77 6.54 12.19
CA PHE A 86 -22.23 5.26 12.69
C PHE A 86 -22.68 5.36 14.16
N HIS A 87 -23.94 5.04 14.44
CA HIS A 87 -24.24 4.43 15.73
C HIS A 87 -23.57 3.06 15.70
N PHE A 88 -22.37 2.97 16.27
CA PHE A 88 -21.80 1.68 16.61
C PHE A 88 -22.91 0.89 17.32
N GLY A 89 -23.09 -0.40 17.02
CA GLY A 89 -23.94 -1.28 17.83
C GLY A 89 -23.57 -1.29 19.33
N SER A 90 -22.53 -0.56 19.75
CA SER A 90 -22.24 -0.23 21.13
C SER A 90 -23.22 0.76 21.77
N THR A 91 -23.87 1.67 21.03
CA THR A 91 -24.82 2.66 21.61
C THR A 91 -26.25 2.13 21.68
N VAL A 92 -26.63 1.20 20.80
CA VAL A 92 -27.93 0.53 20.86
C VAL A 92 -27.79 -0.67 21.82
N ASN A 93 -28.67 -0.77 22.80
CA ASN A 93 -28.75 -1.95 23.66
C ASN A 93 -29.79 -2.90 23.07
N PHE A 94 -29.37 -4.11 22.69
CA PHE A 94 -30.24 -5.14 22.14
C PHE A 94 -29.86 -6.50 22.73
N GLN A 95 -30.82 -7.42 22.76
CA GLN A 95 -30.71 -8.68 23.48
C GLN A 95 -29.48 -9.51 23.06
N GLU A 96 -29.17 -9.55 21.76
CA GLU A 96 -28.07 -10.33 21.18
C GLU A 96 -26.76 -9.53 21.05
N LYS A 97 -26.60 -8.41 21.76
CA LYS A 97 -25.43 -7.53 21.63
C LYS A 97 -24.10 -8.22 21.94
N SER A 98 -24.08 -9.06 22.98
CA SER A 98 -22.90 -9.86 23.34
C SER A 98 -22.50 -10.79 22.19
N TYR A 99 -23.45 -11.58 21.66
CA TYR A 99 -23.25 -12.47 20.52
C TYR A 99 -22.82 -11.72 19.25
N TYR A 100 -23.48 -10.61 18.93
CA TYR A 100 -23.11 -9.75 17.80
C TYR A 100 -21.67 -9.23 17.91
N SER A 101 -21.29 -8.72 19.09
CA SER A 101 -19.94 -8.19 19.32
C SER A 101 -18.86 -9.26 19.20
N LEU A 102 -19.16 -10.50 19.61
CA LEU A 102 -18.26 -11.64 19.50
C LEU A 102 -18.04 -12.02 18.03
N LEU A 103 -19.11 -12.12 17.23
CA LEU A 103 -19.02 -12.39 15.79
C LEU A 103 -18.23 -11.29 15.06
N ARG A 104 -18.51 -10.01 15.36
CA ARG A 104 -17.75 -8.87 14.82
C ARG A 104 -16.29 -8.91 15.23
N GLN A 105 -15.99 -9.30 16.47
CA GLN A 105 -14.60 -9.43 16.94
C GLN A 105 -13.87 -10.57 16.21
N GLN A 106 -14.53 -11.71 15.99
CA GLN A 106 -13.97 -12.81 15.22
C GLN A 106 -13.66 -12.38 13.78
N GLN A 107 -14.61 -11.75 13.09
CA GLN A 107 -14.38 -11.21 11.74
C GLN A 107 -13.21 -10.22 11.71
N ARG A 108 -13.14 -9.29 12.67
CA ARG A 108 -12.02 -8.34 12.76
C ARG A 108 -10.68 -9.04 12.93
N LYS A 109 -10.61 -10.08 13.77
CA LYS A 109 -9.37 -10.86 13.98
C LYS A 109 -8.85 -11.53 12.72
N ILE A 110 -9.73 -11.85 11.77
CA ILE A 110 -9.37 -12.50 10.50
C ILE A 110 -9.12 -11.48 9.39
N MET A 111 -9.99 -10.47 9.27
CA MET A 111 -9.84 -9.45 8.23
C MET A 111 -8.66 -8.50 8.50
N PHE A 112 -8.29 -8.29 9.76
CA PHE A 112 -7.13 -7.46 10.12
C PHE A 112 -5.83 -7.99 9.48
N PRO A 113 -5.40 -9.25 9.71
CA PRO A 113 -4.18 -9.77 9.10
C PRO A 113 -4.28 -9.86 7.57
N ILE A 114 -5.47 -10.14 7.02
CA ILE A 114 -5.67 -10.13 5.56
C ILE A 114 -5.40 -8.74 4.99
N ASN A 115 -6.00 -7.69 5.55
CA ASN A 115 -5.78 -6.30 5.10
C ASN A 115 -4.37 -5.79 5.43
N LEU A 116 -3.71 -6.34 6.45
CA LEU A 116 -2.32 -6.03 6.75
C LEU A 116 -1.35 -6.67 5.75
N GLY A 117 -1.72 -7.80 5.15
CA GLY A 117 -0.86 -8.62 4.29
C GLY A 117 -0.17 -7.82 3.18
N GLY A 118 -0.92 -7.06 2.37
CA GLY A 118 -0.36 -6.24 1.30
C GLY A 118 0.59 -5.14 1.77
N PRO A 119 0.14 -4.20 2.63
CA PRO A 119 1.00 -3.17 3.19
C PRO A 119 2.23 -3.74 3.90
N ALA A 120 2.07 -4.77 4.74
CA ALA A 120 3.18 -5.39 5.46
C ALA A 120 4.19 -6.02 4.50
N GLN A 121 3.74 -6.72 3.46
CA GLN A 121 4.63 -7.25 2.43
C GLN A 121 5.51 -6.12 1.89
N THR A 122 4.89 -5.05 1.38
CA THR A 122 5.64 -4.01 0.67
C THR A 122 6.61 -3.28 1.60
N MET A 123 6.22 -3.05 2.85
CA MET A 123 7.09 -2.50 3.89
C MET A 123 8.26 -3.44 4.21
N ILE A 124 8.04 -4.75 4.31
CA ILE A 124 9.10 -5.74 4.54
C ILE A 124 10.09 -5.73 3.38
N THR A 125 9.61 -5.77 2.13
CA THR A 125 10.44 -5.72 0.92
C THR A 125 11.30 -4.44 0.90
N GLY A 126 10.67 -3.29 1.18
CA GLY A 126 11.35 -2.01 1.28
C GLY A 126 12.41 -1.96 2.37
N THR A 127 12.09 -2.54 3.52
CA THR A 127 13.01 -2.59 4.66
C THR A 127 14.21 -3.50 4.39
N ILE A 128 14.03 -4.63 3.71
CA ILE A 128 15.12 -5.51 3.28
C ILE A 128 16.06 -4.75 2.33
N GLY A 129 15.50 -4.02 1.35
CA GLY A 129 16.29 -3.17 0.46
C GLY A 129 17.15 -2.15 1.22
N LEU A 130 16.53 -1.45 2.18
CA LEU A 130 17.20 -0.45 3.00
C LEU A 130 18.30 -1.08 3.88
N ALA A 131 18.00 -2.21 4.54
CA ALA A 131 18.94 -2.90 5.41
C ALA A 131 20.21 -3.33 4.65
N VAL A 132 20.06 -3.85 3.43
CA VAL A 132 21.21 -4.23 2.58
C VAL A 132 22.05 -3.00 2.20
N LEU A 133 21.41 -1.89 1.81
CA LEU A 133 22.12 -0.66 1.47
C LEU A 133 22.89 -0.06 2.65
N ILE A 134 22.33 -0.13 3.86
CA ILE A 134 22.99 0.33 5.09
C ILE A 134 24.13 -0.62 5.47
N ALA A 135 23.95 -1.95 5.34
CA ALA A 135 25.00 -2.92 5.64
C ALA A 135 26.17 -2.85 4.66
N ARG A 136 25.92 -2.43 3.42
CA ARG A 136 26.91 -2.36 2.34
C ARG A 136 27.20 -0.93 1.90
N LYS A 137 27.46 -0.01 2.85
CA LYS A 137 27.73 1.41 2.56
C LYS A 137 28.80 1.66 1.49
N ARG A 138 29.83 0.80 1.43
CA ARG A 138 30.89 0.85 0.40
C ARG A 138 30.38 0.77 -1.04
N TRP A 139 29.13 0.32 -1.26
CA TRP A 139 28.53 0.24 -2.60
C TRP A 139 28.09 1.59 -3.16
N TRP A 140 27.95 2.62 -2.32
CA TRP A 140 27.43 3.92 -2.74
C TRP A 140 28.18 5.13 -2.18
N GLN A 141 28.87 5.01 -1.03
CA GLN A 141 29.37 6.17 -0.29
C GLN A 141 30.45 7.01 -1.01
N ASP A 142 31.18 6.43 -1.97
CA ASP A 142 32.26 7.12 -2.71
C ASP A 142 32.15 6.99 -4.24
N LYS A 143 31.01 6.48 -4.75
CA LYS A 143 30.83 6.23 -6.17
C LYS A 143 30.09 7.38 -6.86
N GLN A 144 30.70 7.96 -7.90
CA GLN A 144 30.00 8.90 -8.79
C GLN A 144 28.96 8.22 -9.69
N VAL A 145 29.13 6.92 -9.96
CA VAL A 145 28.20 6.10 -10.74
C VAL A 145 27.86 4.84 -9.98
N LEU A 146 26.56 4.59 -9.77
CA LEU A 146 26.08 3.42 -9.05
C LEU A 146 26.05 2.18 -9.94
N ASP A 147 26.40 1.03 -9.36
CA ASP A 147 26.30 -0.27 -10.00
C ASP A 147 24.83 -0.71 -10.12
N LEU A 148 24.55 -1.61 -11.07
CA LEU A 148 23.20 -2.20 -11.26
C LEU A 148 22.66 -2.87 -9.97
N ARG A 149 23.54 -3.49 -9.17
CA ARG A 149 23.19 -4.10 -7.88
C ARG A 149 22.69 -3.07 -6.88
N THR A 150 23.36 -1.93 -6.77
CA THR A 150 22.94 -0.84 -5.89
C THR A 150 21.59 -0.30 -6.34
N TRP A 151 21.40 -0.11 -7.65
CA TRP A 151 20.11 0.29 -8.22
C TRP A 151 18.99 -0.68 -7.87
N PHE A 152 19.22 -1.99 -7.99
CA PHE A 152 18.23 -3.00 -7.60
C PHE A 152 17.76 -2.83 -6.14
N PHE A 153 18.69 -2.67 -5.18
CA PHE A 153 18.31 -2.45 -3.77
C PHE A 153 17.68 -1.08 -3.51
N ILE A 154 18.07 -0.05 -4.28
CA ILE A 154 17.36 1.24 -4.28
C ILE A 154 15.90 1.02 -4.68
N PHE A 155 15.64 0.32 -5.78
CA PHE A 155 14.29 0.00 -6.23
C PHE A 155 13.49 -0.85 -5.23
N LEU A 156 14.12 -1.83 -4.58
CA LEU A 156 13.47 -2.56 -3.48
C LEU A 156 13.07 -1.60 -2.36
N THR A 157 13.95 -0.68 -1.96
CA THR A 157 13.66 0.31 -0.92
C THR A 157 12.49 1.22 -1.30
N LEU A 158 12.34 1.53 -2.59
CA LEU A 158 11.24 2.36 -3.10
C LEU A 158 9.85 1.72 -2.93
N PHE A 159 9.72 0.49 -2.45
CA PHE A 159 8.40 -0.06 -2.07
C PHE A 159 7.73 0.76 -0.95
N TRP A 160 8.52 1.47 -0.13
CA TRP A 160 8.00 2.46 0.82
C TRP A 160 7.28 3.65 0.16
N LEU A 161 7.49 3.89 -1.14
CA LEU A 161 6.83 4.95 -1.89
C LEU A 161 5.31 4.82 -1.88
N ARG A 162 4.76 3.60 -1.85
CA ARG A 162 3.30 3.40 -1.79
C ARG A 162 2.70 4.00 -0.52
N GLN A 163 3.33 3.81 0.64
CA GLN A 163 2.84 4.34 1.91
C GLN A 163 2.84 5.87 1.91
N SER A 164 3.91 6.49 1.43
CA SER A 164 3.99 7.95 1.29
C SER A 164 2.99 8.47 0.25
N PHE A 165 2.84 7.79 -0.89
CA PHE A 165 1.87 8.15 -1.92
C PHE A 165 0.43 8.08 -1.39
N ASN A 166 0.07 7.01 -0.68
CA ASN A 166 -1.26 6.84 -0.09
C ASN A 166 -1.61 7.97 0.89
N MET A 167 -0.63 8.38 1.70
CA MET A 167 -0.77 9.52 2.61
C MET A 167 -0.97 10.84 1.86
N ILE A 168 -0.15 11.13 0.84
CA ILE A 168 -0.27 12.34 0.02
C ILE A 168 -1.65 12.39 -0.66
N MET A 169 -2.08 11.29 -1.27
CA MET A 169 -3.38 11.23 -1.96
C MET A 169 -4.55 11.41 -0.99
N SER A 170 -4.43 10.91 0.24
CA SER A 170 -5.44 11.12 1.28
C SER A 170 -5.50 12.58 1.73
N LEU A 171 -4.35 13.23 1.92
CA LEU A 171 -4.27 14.66 2.23
C LEU A 171 -4.81 15.52 1.08
N TYR A 172 -4.47 15.18 -0.16
CA TYR A 172 -4.98 15.85 -1.35
C TYR A 172 -6.51 15.73 -1.47
N SER A 173 -7.07 14.55 -1.18
CA SER A 173 -8.52 14.34 -1.10
C SER A 173 -9.17 15.25 -0.05
N LEU A 174 -8.56 15.39 1.13
CA LEU A 174 -9.04 16.33 2.16
C LEU A 174 -9.02 17.78 1.68
N MET A 175 -7.97 18.20 0.98
CA MET A 175 -7.86 19.56 0.44
C MET A 175 -8.94 19.86 -0.61
N GLN A 176 -9.43 18.85 -1.31
CA GLN A 176 -10.57 18.96 -2.23
C GLN A 176 -11.94 18.98 -1.51
N GLY A 177 -11.96 19.01 -0.17
CA GLY A 177 -13.19 18.95 0.62
C GLY A 177 -13.85 17.56 0.63
N LYS A 178 -13.18 16.53 0.13
CA LYS A 178 -13.65 15.13 0.21
C LYS A 178 -13.28 14.55 1.57
N LYS A 179 -14.06 13.57 2.04
CA LYS A 179 -13.74 12.81 3.26
C LYS A 179 -12.46 11.98 3.04
N TRP A 180 -11.76 11.66 4.13
CA TRP A 180 -10.60 10.76 4.10
C TRP A 180 -11.00 9.40 3.49
N SER A 181 -10.17 8.84 2.61
CA SER A 181 -10.51 7.60 1.91
C SER A 181 -10.59 6.41 2.87
N VAL A 182 -11.79 5.83 3.03
CA VAL A 182 -12.02 4.66 3.91
C VAL A 182 -11.70 3.34 3.20
N GLN A 183 -11.39 3.37 1.89
CA GLN A 183 -11.15 2.17 1.09
C GLN A 183 -9.71 1.67 1.14
N MET A 184 -8.78 2.47 1.68
CA MET A 184 -7.36 2.13 1.74
C MET A 184 -7.08 1.12 2.85
N ASP A 185 -6.09 0.27 2.68
CA ASP A 185 -5.81 -0.80 3.64
C ASP A 185 -5.37 -0.23 4.99
N GLU A 186 -4.61 0.86 4.99
CA GLU A 186 -4.18 1.56 6.21
C GLU A 186 -5.36 2.14 7.01
N THR A 187 -6.43 2.55 6.34
CA THR A 187 -7.63 3.12 6.99
C THR A 187 -8.56 2.03 7.51
N LYS A 188 -8.63 0.88 6.83
CA LYS A 188 -9.27 -0.34 7.35
C LYS A 188 -8.55 -0.83 8.61
N LEU A 189 -7.21 -0.84 8.63
CA LEU A 189 -6.42 -1.21 9.80
C LEU A 189 -6.66 -0.26 10.98
N ALA A 190 -6.69 1.05 10.75
CA ALA A 190 -6.97 2.04 11.80
C ALA A 190 -8.37 1.83 12.39
N THR A 191 -9.35 1.53 11.54
CA THR A 191 -10.72 1.21 11.96
C THR A 191 -10.78 -0.06 12.81
N TYR A 192 -10.00 -1.09 12.48
CA TYR A 192 -9.93 -2.31 13.29
C TYR A 192 -9.27 -2.10 14.66
N LEU A 193 -8.25 -1.25 14.72
CA LEU A 193 -7.57 -0.88 15.97
C LEU A 193 -8.33 0.19 16.78
N GLN A 194 -9.50 0.64 16.30
CA GLN A 194 -10.26 1.75 16.90
C GLN A 194 -9.42 3.04 17.05
N LEU A 195 -8.44 3.21 16.16
CA LEU A 195 -7.60 4.39 16.10
C LEU A 195 -8.25 5.44 15.21
N TRP A 196 -7.78 6.69 15.35
CA TRP A 196 -8.15 7.75 14.43
C TRP A 196 -7.81 7.33 12.99
N VAL A 197 -8.79 7.35 12.08
CA VAL A 197 -8.69 6.78 10.72
C VAL A 197 -7.41 7.18 9.96
N PRO A 198 -6.93 8.44 10.01
CA PRO A 198 -5.69 8.85 9.37
C PRO A 198 -4.40 8.35 10.04
N SER A 199 -4.44 7.93 11.31
CA SER A 199 -3.24 7.68 12.13
C SER A 199 -2.22 6.74 11.50
N ILE A 200 -2.63 5.54 11.08
CA ILE A 200 -1.72 4.54 10.50
C ILE A 200 -1.13 5.06 9.20
N SER A 201 -1.95 5.63 8.31
CA SER A 201 -1.48 6.18 7.03
C SER A 201 -0.51 7.35 7.23
N LEU A 202 -0.73 8.20 8.23
CA LEU A 202 0.20 9.28 8.59
C LEU A 202 1.53 8.72 9.13
N MET A 203 1.48 7.75 10.03
CA MET A 203 2.67 7.15 10.61
C MET A 203 3.52 6.41 9.57
N THR A 204 2.91 5.51 8.79
CA THR A 204 3.63 4.74 7.77
C THR A 204 4.08 5.62 6.61
N GLY A 205 3.27 6.60 6.20
CA GLY A 205 3.62 7.56 5.17
C GLY A 205 4.80 8.45 5.55
N PHE A 206 4.87 8.88 6.82
CA PHE A 206 5.99 9.67 7.34
C PHE A 206 7.29 8.85 7.44
N VAL A 207 7.22 7.60 7.92
CA VAL A 207 8.37 6.68 7.88
C VAL A 207 8.84 6.47 6.44
N GLY A 208 7.91 6.28 5.50
CA GLY A 208 8.21 6.21 4.08
C GLY A 208 8.96 7.44 3.57
N PHE A 209 8.55 8.65 3.96
CA PHE A 209 9.26 9.87 3.56
C PHE A 209 10.68 9.95 4.11
N ILE A 210 10.90 9.55 5.36
CA ILE A 210 12.25 9.48 5.94
C ILE A 210 13.13 8.53 5.12
N VAL A 211 12.60 7.34 4.78
CA VAL A 211 13.32 6.33 3.99
C VAL A 211 13.63 6.85 2.59
N LEU A 212 12.64 7.42 1.89
CA LEU A 212 12.81 7.97 0.54
C LEU A 212 13.76 9.17 0.52
N GLY A 213 13.69 10.03 1.53
CA GLY A 213 14.59 11.14 1.74
C GLY A 213 16.02 10.65 1.94
N PHE A 214 16.22 9.62 2.76
CA PHE A 214 17.53 8.99 2.95
C PHE A 214 18.09 8.44 1.63
N ILE A 215 17.29 7.68 0.87
CA ILE A 215 17.75 7.14 -0.42
C ILE A 215 18.11 8.26 -1.40
N THR A 216 17.24 9.26 -1.56
CA THR A 216 17.43 10.32 -2.56
C THR A 216 18.59 11.26 -2.19
N LEU A 217 18.72 11.61 -0.91
CA LEU A 217 19.69 12.61 -0.45
C LEU A 217 21.03 12.01 -0.01
N LYS A 218 21.09 10.74 0.38
CA LYS A 218 22.35 10.10 0.84
C LYS A 218 22.85 9.02 -0.11
N VAL A 219 21.98 8.15 -0.63
CA VAL A 219 22.41 7.00 -1.43
C VAL A 219 22.61 7.37 -2.90
N VAL A 220 21.71 8.18 -3.48
CA VAL A 220 21.82 8.61 -4.87
C VAL A 220 22.82 9.77 -5.00
N PRO A 221 23.86 9.66 -5.87
CA PRO A 221 24.84 10.72 -6.11
C PRO A 221 24.18 12.02 -6.60
N GLU A 222 24.68 13.17 -6.16
CA GLU A 222 24.14 14.50 -6.49
C GLU A 222 23.94 14.73 -7.99
N THR A 223 24.88 14.25 -8.79
CA THR A 223 24.83 14.34 -10.25
C THR A 223 23.67 13.55 -10.85
N GLN A 224 23.22 12.48 -10.22
CA GLN A 224 22.19 11.58 -10.76
C GLN A 224 20.79 11.83 -10.17
N ARG A 225 20.68 12.60 -9.07
CA ARG A 225 19.41 12.85 -8.35
C ARG A 225 18.31 13.40 -9.26
N PHE A 226 18.64 14.41 -10.07
CA PHE A 226 17.66 15.00 -10.99
C PHE A 226 17.14 13.98 -12.01
N THR A 227 18.06 13.22 -12.61
CA THR A 227 17.71 12.16 -13.56
C THR A 227 16.85 11.08 -12.90
N PHE A 228 17.17 10.71 -11.65
CA PHE A 228 16.42 9.73 -10.87
C PHE A 228 15.01 10.17 -10.52
N ILE A 229 14.84 11.40 -10.02
CA ILE A 229 13.52 11.97 -9.67
C ILE A 229 12.65 12.09 -10.93
N LEU A 230 13.21 12.62 -12.02
CA LEU A 230 12.48 12.76 -13.28
C LEU A 230 12.07 11.40 -13.84
N ALA A 231 12.97 10.41 -13.81
CA ALA A 231 12.66 9.05 -14.24
C ALA A 231 11.60 8.39 -13.35
N GLY A 232 11.61 8.67 -12.04
CA GLY A 232 10.61 8.18 -11.09
C GLY A 232 9.22 8.75 -11.36
N LEU A 233 9.13 10.03 -11.67
CA LEU A 233 7.87 10.68 -12.01
C LEU A 233 7.33 10.12 -13.34
N VAL A 234 8.15 10.11 -14.39
CA VAL A 234 7.73 9.64 -15.72
C VAL A 234 7.43 8.14 -15.70
N GLY A 235 8.36 7.33 -15.20
CA GLY A 235 8.23 5.87 -15.18
C GLY A 235 7.19 5.36 -14.19
N GLY A 236 7.01 6.02 -13.05
CA GLY A 236 6.00 5.67 -12.07
C GLY A 236 4.57 5.95 -12.57
N LEU A 237 4.34 7.16 -13.10
CA LEU A 237 3.02 7.52 -13.66
C LEU A 237 2.70 6.68 -14.89
N PHE A 238 3.65 6.54 -15.81
CA PHE A 238 3.45 5.75 -17.02
C PHE A 238 3.30 4.26 -16.70
N GLY A 239 4.09 3.73 -15.76
CA GLY A 239 3.98 2.34 -15.32
C GLY A 239 2.63 2.05 -14.65
N PHE A 240 2.15 2.96 -13.79
CA PHE A 240 0.83 2.86 -13.19
C PHE A 240 -0.27 2.88 -14.25
N TRP A 241 -0.23 3.84 -15.18
CA TRP A 241 -1.20 3.95 -16.26
C TRP A 241 -1.20 2.70 -17.15
N LEU A 242 -0.01 2.26 -17.59
CA LEU A 242 0.17 1.09 -18.44
C LEU A 242 -0.36 -0.18 -17.78
N TRP A 243 -0.07 -0.37 -16.48
CA TRP A 243 -0.55 -1.53 -15.74
C TRP A 243 -2.05 -1.49 -15.51
N MET A 244 -2.58 -0.40 -14.96
CA MET A 244 -3.99 -0.34 -14.56
C MET A 244 -4.96 -0.25 -15.74
N SER A 245 -4.53 0.35 -16.86
CA SER A 245 -5.43 0.63 -17.98
C SER A 245 -5.32 -0.39 -19.11
N TRP A 246 -4.15 -1.01 -19.28
CA TRP A 246 -3.88 -1.84 -20.46
C TRP A 246 -3.37 -3.24 -20.11
N LEU A 247 -2.16 -3.34 -19.55
CA LEU A 247 -1.47 -4.61 -19.42
C LEU A 247 -2.08 -5.49 -18.32
N GLY A 248 -2.45 -4.89 -17.19
CA GLY A 248 -3.06 -5.58 -16.06
C GLY A 248 -4.35 -6.32 -16.44
N PRO A 249 -5.38 -5.62 -16.95
CA PRO A 249 -6.64 -6.25 -17.35
C PRO A 249 -6.50 -7.38 -18.38
N ILE A 250 -5.45 -7.35 -19.21
CA ILE A 250 -5.19 -8.38 -20.22
C ILE A 250 -4.52 -9.61 -19.59
N VAL A 251 -3.55 -9.39 -18.71
CA VAL A 251 -2.72 -10.48 -18.15
C VAL A 251 -3.41 -11.17 -16.96
N LEU A 252 -4.12 -10.40 -16.13
CA LEU A 252 -4.84 -10.88 -14.94
C LEU A 252 -6.22 -10.20 -14.84
N PRO A 253 -7.18 -10.60 -15.71
CA PRO A 253 -8.54 -10.09 -15.69
C PRO A 253 -9.25 -10.44 -14.38
#